data_AF-A2XDG3-F1
#
_entry.id   AF-A2XDG3-F1
#
_cell.length_a   1.000
_cell.length_b   1.000
_cell.length_c   1.000
_cell.angle_alpha   90.00
_cell.angle_beta   90.00
_cell.angle_gamma   90.00
#
_symmetry.space_group_name_H-M   'P 1'
#
loop_
_entity.id
_entity.type
_entity.pdbx_description
1 polymer ?
#
loop_
_entity_poly.entity_id
_entity_poly.type
_entity_poly.pdbx_seq_one_letter_code
_entity_poly.pdbx_strand_id
1 'polypeptide(L)'
;MFIESFRVESPHVRYGAAEIESDYQYDTTELVHESHDGASRWVVRPKSVRYNFRTTTTVPKLGVMLVGWGGNNGSTLTAGVIANREGISWATKDKVQQANYYGSLTQASTIRVGSYNGEEIYAPFKSLLPMVNPDDLVFGGWDISNMNLADAMTRAKVLDIDLQKQLRPYMESMVPLPGIYDPDFIAANQGSRANNVIKGTKKEQMEQIIKDIREFKEKSKVDKVVVLWTANTERYSNVCVGLNDTMENLLASVDKNEAEISPSTLYAIACVMEGIPFINGSPQNTFVPGLIDLAIKNNCLIGGDDFKSGQTKMKSVLVDFLVGAGIKPTSIVSYNHLGNNDGMNLSAPQTFRSKEISKSNVVDDMVSSNAILYEPGEHPDHVVVIKYVPYVGDSKRAMDEYTSEIFMGGKSTIVLHNTCEDSLLAAPIILDLVLLAELSTRIQLKAEGEEKFHSFHPVATILSYLTKAPLVPPGTPVVNALAKQRAMLENIMRACVGLAPENNMILEYNRFLPVGSARAVADAAASCARLPLRFPFSSALATLRAPTYNAQPPEPGTTAVDAHCLAEKKVALRENLVG
;
A
#
# COMPACT_ATOMS: atom_id res chain seq x y z
N MET A 1 10.61 23.99 6.87
CA MET A 1 11.92 23.75 6.19
C MET A 1 12.19 22.24 6.00
N PHE A 2 13.12 21.84 5.12
CA PHE A 2 13.45 20.44 4.79
C PHE A 2 14.97 20.17 4.98
N ILE A 3 15.32 19.00 5.54
CA ILE A 3 16.72 18.56 5.76
C ILE A 3 16.94 17.17 5.17
N GLU A 4 18.10 16.91 4.57
CA GLU A 4 18.36 15.64 3.86
C GLU A 4 18.67 14.47 4.81
N SER A 5 19.29 14.75 5.95
CA SER A 5 19.63 13.76 6.98
C SER A 5 19.72 14.42 8.36
N PHE A 6 19.68 13.61 9.42
CA PHE A 6 19.85 14.06 10.80
C PHE A 6 20.52 12.97 11.65
N ARG A 7 20.95 13.33 12.86
CA ARG A 7 21.43 12.42 13.90
C ARG A 7 20.80 12.84 15.22
N VAL A 8 20.37 11.87 16.02
CA VAL A 8 19.76 12.14 17.33
C VAL A 8 20.86 12.28 18.37
N GLU A 9 20.82 13.36 19.16
CA GLU A 9 21.69 13.53 20.32
C GLU A 9 20.84 13.31 21.58
N SER A 10 21.07 12.19 22.25
CA SER A 10 20.32 11.77 23.43
C SER A 10 21.20 10.88 24.32
N PRO A 11 21.14 11.02 25.66
CA PRO A 11 21.86 10.12 26.57
C PRO A 11 21.35 8.67 26.51
N HIS A 12 20.19 8.45 25.88
CA HIS A 12 19.55 7.15 25.69
C HIS A 12 19.87 6.49 24.33
N VAL A 13 20.73 7.10 23.51
CA VAL A 13 21.05 6.59 22.16
C VAL A 13 22.56 6.44 21.98
N ARG A 14 23.01 5.23 21.65
CA ARG A 14 24.42 4.93 21.36
C ARG A 14 24.60 4.53 19.90
N TYR A 15 25.28 5.38 19.15
CA TYR A 15 25.76 5.07 17.80
C TYR A 15 27.10 4.34 17.88
N GLY A 16 27.09 3.03 17.68
CA GLY A 16 28.28 2.18 17.55
C GLY A 16 28.83 2.14 16.12
N ALA A 17 29.85 1.32 15.89
CA ALA A 17 30.48 1.17 14.57
C ALA A 17 29.58 0.45 13.53
N ALA A 18 28.70 -0.45 13.98
CA ALA A 18 27.83 -1.27 13.13
C ALA A 18 26.38 -1.37 13.66
N GLU A 19 26.03 -0.62 14.71
CA GLU A 19 24.73 -0.69 15.38
C GLU A 19 24.30 0.68 15.95
N ILE A 20 22.98 0.91 16.01
CA ILE A 20 22.36 1.94 16.84
C ILE A 20 21.66 1.22 17.98
N GLU A 21 22.01 1.53 19.23
CA GLU A 21 21.25 1.13 20.40
C GLU A 21 20.43 2.31 20.95
N SER A 22 19.20 2.03 21.37
CA SER A 22 18.25 3.01 21.90
C SER A 22 17.50 2.47 23.11
N ASP A 23 17.68 3.12 24.27
CA ASP A 23 16.86 2.92 25.46
C ASP A 23 15.56 3.71 25.30
N TYR A 24 14.46 3.01 25.03
CA TYR A 24 13.18 3.62 24.68
C TYR A 24 12.10 3.30 25.72
N GLN A 25 11.44 4.33 26.23
CA GLN A 25 10.27 4.19 27.10
C GLN A 25 9.00 4.10 26.24
N TYR A 26 8.35 2.93 26.25
CA TYR A 26 7.06 2.71 25.61
C TYR A 26 5.94 2.96 26.62
N ASP A 27 5.32 4.13 26.52
CA ASP A 27 4.12 4.49 27.29
C ASP A 27 2.86 3.95 26.61
N THR A 28 2.03 3.26 27.37
CA THR A 28 0.80 2.61 26.93
C THR A 28 -0.24 2.60 28.07
N THR A 29 -1.37 1.93 27.87
CA THR A 29 -2.48 1.90 28.83
C THR A 29 -3.00 0.48 29.00
N GLU A 30 -3.06 0.02 30.25
CA GLU A 30 -3.69 -1.23 30.65
C GLU A 30 -5.14 -0.98 31.06
N LEU A 31 -6.07 -1.83 30.60
CA LEU A 31 -7.48 -1.79 30.99
C LEU A 31 -7.81 -3.04 31.80
N VAL A 32 -8.43 -2.84 32.97
CA VAL A 32 -8.92 -3.93 33.83
C VAL A 32 -10.41 -3.74 34.07
N HIS A 33 -11.19 -4.80 33.88
CA HIS A 33 -12.61 -4.82 34.19
C HIS A 33 -12.81 -5.36 35.62
N GLU A 34 -13.16 -4.49 36.56
CA GLU A 34 -13.34 -4.82 37.97
C GLU A 34 -14.82 -4.82 38.35
N SER A 35 -15.25 -5.77 39.18
CA SER A 35 -16.55 -5.72 39.84
C SER A 35 -16.36 -5.31 41.30
N HIS A 36 -16.95 -4.19 41.70
CA HIS A 36 -16.91 -3.69 43.08
C HIS A 36 -18.35 -3.33 43.50
N ASP A 37 -18.78 -3.80 44.67
CA ASP A 37 -20.14 -3.60 45.21
C ASP A 37 -21.29 -3.97 44.24
N GLY A 38 -21.05 -4.96 43.37
CA GLY A 38 -22.04 -5.43 42.38
C GLY A 38 -22.15 -4.57 41.12
N ALA A 39 -21.38 -3.48 41.01
CA ALA A 39 -21.25 -2.68 39.80
C ALA A 39 -19.93 -3.02 39.08
N SER A 40 -20.01 -3.26 37.77
CA SER A 40 -18.85 -3.46 36.91
C SER A 40 -18.30 -2.11 36.42
N ARG A 41 -16.98 -1.92 36.48
CA ARG A 41 -16.29 -0.71 36.02
C ARG A 41 -15.02 -1.03 35.24
N TRP A 42 -14.67 -0.14 34.32
CA TRP A 42 -13.35 -0.12 33.69
C TRP A 42 -12.37 0.70 34.52
N VAL A 43 -11.21 0.12 34.84
CA VAL A 43 -10.08 0.81 35.44
C VAL A 43 -9.00 0.95 34.38
N VAL A 44 -8.60 2.20 34.14
CA VAL A 44 -7.65 2.58 33.09
C VAL A 44 -6.33 2.98 33.76
N ARG A 45 -5.26 2.24 33.48
CA ARG A 45 -3.96 2.38 34.16
C ARG A 45 -2.87 2.75 33.15
N PRO A 46 -2.31 3.97 33.21
CA PRO A 46 -1.09 4.29 32.46
C PRO A 46 0.04 3.33 32.84
N LYS A 47 0.76 2.82 31.85
CA LYS A 47 1.82 1.82 31.99
C LYS A 47 2.99 2.19 31.11
N SER A 48 4.18 2.20 31.67
CA SER A 48 5.43 2.42 30.94
C SER A 48 6.23 1.13 30.94
N VAL A 49 6.74 0.72 29.77
CA VAL A 49 7.64 -0.44 29.61
C VAL A 49 8.91 0.04 28.94
N ARG A 50 10.08 -0.22 29.53
CA ARG A 50 11.35 0.07 28.84
C ARG A 50 11.65 -1.02 27.84
N TYR A 51 12.07 -0.62 26.65
CA TYR A 51 12.66 -1.47 25.64
C TYR A 51 14.08 -1.01 25.35
N ASN A 52 14.96 -1.94 25.02
CA ASN A 52 16.21 -1.63 24.35
C ASN A 52 16.06 -2.06 22.90
N PHE A 53 16.14 -1.12 21.96
CA PHE A 53 16.24 -1.44 20.54
C PHE A 53 17.72 -1.51 20.16
N ARG A 54 18.05 -2.45 19.27
CA ARG A 54 19.35 -2.53 18.58
C ARG A 54 19.08 -2.68 17.09
N THR A 55 19.58 -1.75 16.28
CA THR A 55 19.44 -1.78 14.82
C THR A 55 20.81 -1.87 14.16
N THR A 56 21.07 -2.96 13.43
CA THR A 56 22.31 -3.10 12.65
C THR A 56 22.36 -2.07 11.52
N THR A 57 23.41 -1.26 11.47
CA THR A 57 23.56 -0.17 10.47
C THR A 57 24.19 -0.63 9.16
N THR A 58 24.88 -1.78 9.15
CA THR A 58 25.39 -2.40 7.93
C THR A 58 24.24 -2.78 7.00
N VAL A 59 24.17 -2.08 5.86
CA VAL A 59 23.19 -2.33 4.80
C VAL A 59 23.71 -3.47 3.91
N PRO A 60 22.97 -4.57 3.72
CA PRO A 60 23.40 -5.68 2.89
C PRO A 60 23.22 -5.39 1.40
N LYS A 61 23.98 -6.07 0.55
CA LYS A 61 23.61 -6.23 -0.86
C LYS A 61 22.39 -7.17 -0.91
N LEU A 62 21.25 -6.64 -1.35
CA LEU A 62 19.97 -7.34 -1.29
C LEU A 62 19.58 -7.94 -2.65
N GLY A 63 19.30 -9.23 -2.65
CA GLY A 63 18.60 -9.91 -3.73
C GLY A 63 17.08 -9.89 -3.52
N VAL A 64 16.33 -9.64 -4.58
CA VAL A 64 14.85 -9.67 -4.59
C VAL A 64 14.40 -10.72 -5.60
N MET A 65 13.77 -11.79 -5.12
CA MET A 65 13.23 -12.84 -5.98
C MET A 65 11.71 -12.76 -6.03
N LEU A 66 11.17 -12.53 -7.23
CA LEU A 66 9.73 -12.35 -7.43
C LEU A 66 9.10 -13.64 -7.95
N VAL A 67 8.05 -14.14 -7.29
CA VAL A 67 7.18 -15.14 -7.89
C VAL A 67 6.19 -14.41 -8.79
N GLY A 68 6.16 -14.75 -10.08
CA GLY A 68 5.50 -13.95 -11.11
C GLY A 68 6.37 -12.79 -11.62
N TRP A 69 7.70 -12.96 -11.69
CA TRP A 69 8.64 -11.91 -12.08
C TRP A 69 8.35 -11.32 -13.48
N GLY A 70 7.94 -12.17 -14.42
CA GLY A 70 7.52 -11.75 -15.76
C GLY A 70 6.11 -11.14 -15.81
N GLY A 71 5.39 -10.99 -14.69
CA GLY A 71 4.09 -10.32 -14.62
C GLY A 71 4.20 -8.79 -14.75
N ASN A 72 3.07 -8.09 -14.90
CA ASN A 72 3.03 -6.63 -15.08
C ASN A 72 3.83 -5.89 -13.99
N ASN A 73 3.57 -6.23 -12.73
CA ASN A 73 4.27 -5.66 -11.56
C ASN A 73 5.78 -5.95 -11.57
N GLY A 74 6.16 -7.22 -11.79
CA GLY A 74 7.56 -7.65 -11.74
C GLY A 74 8.40 -7.03 -12.86
N SER A 75 7.87 -6.96 -14.08
CA SER A 75 8.53 -6.25 -15.18
C SER A 75 8.60 -4.74 -14.92
N THR A 76 7.53 -4.14 -14.38
CA THR A 76 7.49 -2.69 -14.10
C THR A 76 8.46 -2.28 -13.00
N LEU A 77 8.57 -3.06 -11.91
CA LEU A 77 9.53 -2.79 -10.84
C LEU A 77 10.97 -2.93 -11.33
N THR A 78 11.28 -4.01 -12.05
CA THR A 78 12.63 -4.26 -12.59
C THR A 78 13.04 -3.13 -13.54
N ALA A 79 12.14 -2.75 -14.45
CA ALA A 79 12.30 -1.60 -15.35
C ALA A 79 12.50 -0.28 -14.58
N GLY A 80 11.67 -0.01 -13.56
CA GLY A 80 11.72 1.21 -12.78
C GLY A 80 13.04 1.38 -12.01
N VAL A 81 13.56 0.31 -11.41
CA VAL A 81 14.85 0.35 -10.72
C VAL A 81 16.01 0.57 -11.70
N ILE A 82 16.03 -0.15 -12.82
CA ILE A 82 17.06 0.06 -13.86
C ILE A 82 17.00 1.50 -14.38
N ALA A 83 15.80 2.02 -14.67
CA ALA A 83 15.63 3.40 -15.16
C ALA A 83 16.17 4.46 -14.18
N ASN A 84 15.97 4.27 -12.87
CA ASN A 84 16.54 5.16 -11.85
C ASN A 84 18.06 5.03 -11.78
N ARG A 85 18.59 3.81 -11.67
CA ARG A 85 20.05 3.53 -11.57
C ARG A 85 20.84 4.08 -12.76
N GLU A 86 20.34 3.88 -13.98
CA GLU A 86 21.00 4.36 -15.20
C GLU A 86 20.66 5.83 -15.52
N GLY A 87 19.89 6.52 -14.66
CA GLY A 87 19.53 7.94 -14.82
C GLY A 87 18.64 8.25 -16.03
N ILE A 88 17.85 7.28 -16.50
CA ILE A 88 17.11 7.38 -17.77
C ILE A 88 16.08 8.51 -17.74
N SER A 89 16.04 9.25 -18.84
CA SER A 89 14.96 10.18 -19.18
C SER A 89 14.34 9.81 -20.53
N TRP A 90 13.06 10.10 -20.72
CA TRP A 90 12.34 9.78 -21.95
C TRP A 90 11.40 10.92 -22.33
N ALA A 91 11.20 11.10 -23.64
CA ALA A 91 10.27 12.12 -24.13
C ALA A 91 8.84 11.56 -24.14
N THR A 92 7.91 12.24 -23.48
CA THR A 92 6.48 12.04 -23.73
C THR A 92 5.96 13.13 -24.68
N LYS A 93 4.70 13.01 -25.11
CA LYS A 93 4.00 14.05 -25.88
C LYS A 93 3.95 15.42 -25.17
N ASP A 94 4.10 15.46 -23.84
CA ASP A 94 3.90 16.64 -23.00
C ASP A 94 5.24 17.25 -22.53
N LYS A 95 6.21 16.41 -22.14
CA LYS A 95 7.53 16.84 -21.65
C LYS A 95 8.53 15.68 -21.62
N VAL A 96 9.81 15.99 -21.42
CA VAL A 96 10.78 14.99 -20.95
C VAL A 96 10.47 14.62 -19.51
N GLN A 97 10.42 13.33 -19.22
CA GLN A 97 10.28 12.75 -17.88
C GLN A 97 11.63 12.21 -17.42
N GLN A 98 11.86 12.24 -16.10
CA GLN A 98 13.03 11.63 -15.46
C GLN A 98 12.55 10.43 -14.62
N ALA A 99 13.32 9.35 -14.61
CA ALA A 99 13.10 8.24 -13.69
C ALA A 99 13.05 8.70 -12.23
N ASN A 100 12.15 8.11 -11.45
CA ASN A 100 11.92 8.44 -10.05
C ASN A 100 11.27 7.25 -9.33
N TYR A 101 11.11 7.37 -8.01
CA TYR A 101 10.41 6.40 -7.15
C TYR A 101 9.10 6.97 -6.55
N TYR A 102 8.37 7.80 -7.28
CA TYR A 102 7.10 8.32 -6.78
C TYR A 102 6.09 7.20 -6.48
N GLY A 103 5.31 7.38 -5.42
CA GLY A 103 4.42 6.35 -4.86
C GLY A 103 5.06 5.48 -3.78
N SER A 104 6.40 5.42 -3.68
CA SER A 104 7.10 4.74 -2.58
C SER A 104 7.09 5.61 -1.31
N LEU A 105 6.69 5.00 -0.19
CA LEU A 105 6.81 5.58 1.14
C LEU A 105 8.28 5.79 1.51
N THR A 106 9.14 4.79 1.33
CA THR A 106 10.53 4.86 1.79
C THR A 106 11.36 5.87 1.00
N GLN A 107 11.11 5.98 -0.32
CA GLN A 107 11.92 6.81 -1.22
C GLN A 107 11.36 8.20 -1.50
N ALA A 108 10.03 8.36 -1.50
CA ALA A 108 9.37 9.60 -1.94
C ALA A 108 8.43 10.23 -0.88
N SER A 109 8.43 9.75 0.36
CA SER A 109 7.73 10.39 1.47
C SER A 109 8.68 11.01 2.50
N THR A 110 8.11 11.85 3.37
CA THR A 110 8.83 12.62 4.39
C THR A 110 8.25 12.36 5.77
N ILE A 111 9.06 12.60 6.81
CA ILE A 111 8.69 12.53 8.21
C ILE A 111 9.05 13.84 8.92
N ARG A 112 8.21 14.27 9.88
CA ARG A 112 8.49 15.42 10.74
C ARG A 112 9.55 15.02 11.77
N VAL A 113 10.62 15.81 11.90
CA VAL A 113 11.71 15.58 12.87
C VAL A 113 11.57 16.50 14.08
N GLY A 114 10.97 17.69 13.90
CA GLY A 114 10.72 18.65 14.96
C GLY A 114 10.36 20.03 14.43
N SER A 115 10.64 21.07 15.23
CA SER A 115 10.40 22.47 14.89
C SER A 115 11.70 23.29 14.98
N TYR A 116 11.87 24.28 14.10
CA TYR A 116 12.96 25.27 14.19
C TYR A 116 12.43 26.65 13.77
N ASN A 117 12.67 27.68 14.60
CA ASN A 117 12.18 29.05 14.42
C ASN A 117 10.66 29.17 14.13
N GLY A 118 9.85 28.27 14.68
CA GLY A 118 8.39 28.25 14.47
C GLY A 118 7.93 27.53 13.20
N GLU A 119 8.85 27.04 12.36
CA GLU A 119 8.53 26.16 11.24
C GLU A 119 8.70 24.68 11.61
N GLU A 120 7.89 23.82 11.00
CA GLU A 120 8.10 22.38 11.04
C GLU A 120 9.26 21.96 10.12
N ILE A 121 10.05 21.01 10.61
CA ILE A 121 11.23 20.47 9.94
C ILE A 121 10.96 19.03 9.53
N TYR A 122 11.06 18.78 8.22
CA TYR A 122 10.86 17.47 7.63
C TYR A 122 12.16 16.90 7.06
N ALA A 123 12.27 15.59 7.06
CA ALA A 123 13.35 14.83 6.41
C ALA A 123 12.80 13.70 5.53
N PRO A 124 13.57 13.13 4.58
CA PRO A 124 13.16 11.93 3.84
C PRO A 124 12.83 10.78 4.82
N PHE A 125 11.81 9.97 4.53
CA PHE A 125 11.46 8.84 5.38
C PHE A 125 12.64 7.89 5.64
N LYS A 126 13.41 7.57 4.59
CA LYS A 126 14.65 6.77 4.66
C LYS A 126 15.80 7.37 5.48
N SER A 127 15.69 8.60 5.99
CA SER A 127 16.72 9.19 6.87
C SER A 127 16.60 8.71 8.32
N LEU A 128 15.48 8.08 8.71
CA LEU A 128 15.27 7.53 10.06
C LEU A 128 16.26 6.41 10.41
N LEU A 129 16.51 5.49 9.48
CA LEU A 129 17.36 4.32 9.67
C LEU A 129 18.09 3.98 8.37
N PRO A 130 19.32 3.43 8.40
CA PRO A 130 20.00 2.96 7.20
C PRO A 130 19.18 1.89 6.48
N MET A 131 18.80 2.16 5.23
CA MET A 131 18.03 1.28 4.36
C MET A 131 18.85 0.90 3.12
N VAL A 132 18.50 -0.24 2.50
CA VAL A 132 19.00 -0.59 1.17
C VAL A 132 18.59 0.48 0.16
N ASN A 133 19.53 0.90 -0.68
CA ASN A 133 19.26 1.78 -1.80
C ASN A 133 18.59 0.95 -2.92
N PRO A 134 17.40 1.34 -3.44
CA PRO A 134 16.72 0.65 -4.53
C PRO A 134 17.61 0.34 -5.74
N ASP A 135 18.53 1.23 -6.08
CA ASP A 135 19.38 1.10 -7.28
C ASP A 135 20.40 -0.06 -7.17
N ASP A 136 20.71 -0.50 -5.95
CA ASP A 136 21.65 -1.60 -5.66
C ASP A 136 20.96 -2.98 -5.62
N LEU A 137 19.64 -3.04 -5.84
CA LEU A 137 18.88 -4.30 -5.81
C LEU A 137 19.23 -5.22 -6.98
N VAL A 138 19.46 -6.50 -6.67
CA VAL A 138 19.58 -7.55 -7.69
C VAL A 138 18.26 -8.29 -7.82
N PHE A 139 17.65 -8.25 -9.00
CA PHE A 139 16.41 -8.97 -9.28
C PHE A 139 16.63 -10.38 -9.82
N GLY A 140 15.72 -11.28 -9.44
CA GLY A 140 15.55 -12.61 -10.01
C GLY A 140 14.14 -13.12 -9.73
N GLY A 141 13.92 -14.41 -9.93
CA GLY A 141 12.67 -15.08 -9.55
C GLY A 141 12.09 -15.94 -10.67
N TRP A 142 10.82 -16.29 -10.50
CA TRP A 142 10.15 -17.33 -11.25
C TRP A 142 8.92 -16.80 -11.99
N ASP A 143 8.60 -17.42 -13.12
CA ASP A 143 7.34 -17.21 -13.80
C ASP A 143 6.98 -18.47 -14.60
N ILE A 144 5.70 -18.86 -14.58
CA ILE A 144 5.15 -19.95 -15.40
C ILE A 144 5.28 -19.67 -16.92
N SER A 145 5.61 -18.44 -17.31
CA SER A 145 5.97 -18.01 -18.67
C SER A 145 7.47 -17.75 -18.80
N ASN A 146 8.12 -18.32 -19.82
CA ASN A 146 9.54 -18.10 -20.13
C ASN A 146 9.85 -16.77 -20.86
N MET A 147 8.89 -15.84 -20.92
CA MET A 147 9.08 -14.56 -21.60
C MET A 147 10.11 -13.70 -20.85
N ASN A 148 11.14 -13.22 -21.57
CA ASN A 148 12.12 -12.31 -21.00
C ASN A 148 11.48 -11.00 -20.53
N LEU A 149 12.15 -10.29 -19.63
CA LEU A 149 11.61 -9.12 -18.96
C LEU A 149 11.35 -7.94 -19.91
N ALA A 150 12.10 -7.79 -21.01
CA ALA A 150 11.84 -6.76 -22.02
C ALA A 150 10.54 -7.01 -22.80
N ASP A 151 10.32 -8.24 -23.25
CA ASP A 151 9.09 -8.62 -23.95
C ASP A 151 7.89 -8.68 -22.98
N ALA A 152 8.12 -9.04 -21.71
CA ALA A 152 7.12 -8.98 -20.65
C ALA A 152 6.67 -7.53 -20.37
N MET A 153 7.61 -6.58 -20.31
CA MET A 153 7.34 -5.15 -20.21
C MET A 153 6.49 -4.65 -21.41
N THR A 154 6.84 -5.06 -22.63
CA THR A 154 6.03 -4.75 -23.83
C THR A 154 4.63 -5.37 -23.78
N ARG A 155 4.50 -6.61 -23.31
CA ARG A 155 3.21 -7.28 -23.10
C ARG A 155 2.36 -6.59 -22.03
N ALA A 156 2.97 -6.09 -20.96
CA ALA A 156 2.30 -5.42 -19.84
C ALA A 156 1.69 -4.07 -20.24
N LYS A 157 2.31 -3.35 -21.19
CA LYS A 157 1.85 -2.04 -21.71
C LYS A 157 1.70 -0.95 -20.64
N VAL A 158 2.57 -0.98 -19.62
CA VAL A 158 2.57 -0.04 -18.49
C VAL A 158 3.41 1.19 -18.75
N LEU A 159 4.64 1.01 -19.26
CA LEU A 159 5.62 2.08 -19.44
C LEU A 159 5.51 2.73 -20.82
N ASP A 160 5.98 3.98 -20.94
CA ASP A 160 6.05 4.69 -22.21
C ASP A 160 6.92 3.94 -23.23
N ILE A 161 6.53 3.98 -24.51
CA ILE A 161 7.21 3.26 -25.60
C ILE A 161 8.67 3.72 -25.75
N ASP A 162 8.98 4.99 -25.51
CA ASP A 162 10.36 5.47 -25.57
C ASP A 162 11.23 4.86 -24.45
N LEU A 163 10.71 4.90 -23.21
CA LEU A 163 11.34 4.24 -22.06
C LEU A 163 11.52 2.73 -22.27
N GLN A 164 10.52 2.04 -22.85
CA GLN A 164 10.64 0.62 -23.17
C GLN A 164 11.79 0.30 -24.14
N LYS A 165 12.01 1.15 -25.16
CA LYS A 165 13.12 0.98 -26.10
C LYS A 165 14.47 1.17 -25.42
N GLN A 166 14.60 2.20 -24.59
CA GLN A 166 15.82 2.50 -23.85
C GLN A 166 16.17 1.39 -22.83
N LEU A 167 15.14 0.77 -22.21
CA LEU A 167 15.32 -0.31 -21.24
C LEU A 167 15.57 -1.69 -21.86
N ARG A 168 15.21 -1.92 -23.13
CA ARG A 168 15.31 -3.25 -23.76
C ARG A 168 16.69 -3.92 -23.60
N PRO A 169 17.83 -3.26 -23.87
CA PRO A 169 19.16 -3.90 -23.76
C PRO A 169 19.50 -4.39 -22.35
N TYR A 170 18.89 -3.80 -21.32
CA TYR A 170 19.10 -4.19 -19.92
C TYR A 170 18.20 -5.36 -19.48
N MET A 171 17.08 -5.59 -20.18
CA MET A 171 16.01 -6.49 -19.72
C MET A 171 15.79 -7.71 -20.64
N GLU A 172 16.31 -7.73 -21.86
CA GLU A 172 16.09 -8.84 -22.81
C GLU A 172 16.86 -10.13 -22.45
N SER A 173 17.96 -10.02 -21.70
CA SER A 173 18.73 -11.15 -21.16
C SER A 173 18.18 -11.69 -19.84
N MET A 174 17.25 -10.98 -19.19
CA MET A 174 16.62 -11.40 -17.94
C MET A 174 15.44 -12.30 -18.26
N VAL A 175 15.56 -13.59 -17.92
CA VAL A 175 14.54 -14.62 -18.15
C VAL A 175 14.12 -15.23 -16.81
N PRO A 176 12.81 -15.35 -16.51
CA PRO A 176 12.36 -15.99 -15.28
C PRO A 176 12.70 -17.48 -15.21
N LEU A 177 13.02 -17.95 -14.00
CA LEU A 177 13.14 -19.37 -13.69
C LEU A 177 11.77 -20.07 -13.85
N PRO A 178 11.72 -21.38 -14.12
CA PRO A 178 10.47 -22.12 -14.22
C PRO A 178 9.66 -22.02 -12.92
N GLY A 179 8.37 -21.69 -13.00
CA GLY A 179 7.52 -21.57 -11.81
C GLY A 179 6.76 -22.85 -11.47
N ILE A 180 6.38 -23.03 -10.20
CA ILE A 180 5.32 -24.00 -9.84
C ILE A 180 4.00 -23.54 -10.48
N TYR A 181 3.32 -24.43 -11.21
CA TYR A 181 1.99 -24.20 -11.79
C TYR A 181 1.05 -25.31 -11.36
N ASP A 182 -0.05 -24.93 -10.71
CA ASP A 182 -1.18 -25.80 -10.43
C ASP A 182 -2.45 -25.18 -11.07
N PRO A 183 -3.09 -25.85 -12.04
CA PRO A 183 -4.26 -25.32 -12.74
C PRO A 183 -5.49 -25.19 -11.84
N ASP A 184 -5.56 -25.91 -10.72
CA ASP A 184 -6.71 -25.89 -9.81
C ASP A 184 -6.66 -24.72 -8.83
N PHE A 185 -5.55 -24.00 -8.74
CA PHE A 185 -5.39 -22.84 -7.86
C PHE A 185 -5.58 -21.48 -8.54
N ILE A 186 -5.42 -21.37 -9.86
CA ILE A 186 -5.60 -20.12 -10.61
C ILE A 186 -6.67 -20.26 -11.71
N ALA A 187 -7.00 -19.19 -12.43
CA ALA A 187 -8.00 -19.29 -13.48
C ALA A 187 -7.54 -20.18 -14.65
N ALA A 188 -8.40 -21.08 -15.12
CA ALA A 188 -8.11 -21.97 -16.25
C ALA A 188 -7.67 -21.23 -17.54
N ASN A 189 -8.01 -19.94 -17.67
CA ASN A 189 -7.58 -19.08 -18.77
C ASN A 189 -6.08 -18.73 -18.76
N GLN A 190 -5.33 -19.13 -17.71
CA GLN A 190 -3.88 -18.99 -17.61
C GLN A 190 -3.12 -20.15 -18.27
N GLY A 191 -3.78 -21.26 -18.65
CA GLY A 191 -3.09 -22.48 -19.12
C GLY A 191 -2.20 -22.29 -20.36
N SER A 192 -2.57 -21.40 -21.29
CA SER A 192 -1.75 -21.09 -22.48
C SER A 192 -0.49 -20.26 -22.16
N ARG A 193 -0.42 -19.65 -20.97
CA ARG A 193 0.73 -18.88 -20.47
C ARG A 193 1.77 -19.78 -19.79
N ALA A 194 1.38 -20.97 -19.33
CA ALA A 194 2.18 -21.90 -18.56
C ALA A 194 3.11 -22.77 -19.43
N ASN A 195 4.21 -22.20 -19.92
CA ASN A 195 5.22 -22.88 -20.74
C ASN A 195 6.58 -23.09 -20.05
N ASN A 196 6.73 -22.65 -18.80
CA ASN A 196 7.97 -22.62 -18.03
C ASN A 196 7.71 -23.14 -16.60
N VAL A 197 7.55 -24.46 -16.45
CA VAL A 197 6.94 -25.07 -15.26
C VAL A 197 7.86 -26.10 -14.59
N ILE A 198 7.98 -26.02 -13.26
CA ILE A 198 8.62 -27.07 -12.44
C ILE A 198 7.69 -28.29 -12.35
N LYS A 199 8.19 -29.44 -12.77
CA LYS A 199 7.48 -30.73 -12.73
C LYS A 199 7.91 -31.55 -11.51
N GLY A 200 7.11 -32.56 -11.18
CA GLY A 200 7.34 -33.47 -10.06
C GLY A 200 6.23 -33.35 -9.02
N THR A 201 6.45 -34.01 -7.88
CA THR A 201 5.66 -33.86 -6.66
C THR A 201 5.86 -32.49 -6.03
N LYS A 202 4.95 -32.09 -5.14
CA LYS A 202 5.03 -30.86 -4.35
C LYS A 202 6.33 -30.76 -3.55
N LYS A 203 6.86 -31.89 -3.07
CA LYS A 203 8.16 -31.98 -2.42
C LYS A 203 9.31 -31.64 -3.37
N GLU A 204 9.40 -32.30 -4.52
CA GLU A 204 10.43 -32.04 -5.53
C GLU A 204 10.36 -30.59 -6.04
N GLN A 205 9.15 -30.05 -6.19
CA GLN A 205 8.92 -28.64 -6.54
C GLN A 205 9.47 -27.69 -5.47
N MET A 206 9.17 -27.93 -4.19
CA MET A 206 9.68 -27.16 -3.05
C MET A 206 11.21 -27.24 -2.94
N GLU A 207 11.79 -28.43 -3.12
CA GLU A 207 13.25 -28.65 -3.12
C GLU A 207 13.94 -27.90 -4.27
N GLN A 208 13.30 -27.82 -5.45
CA GLN A 208 13.79 -27.01 -6.56
C GLN A 208 13.75 -25.50 -6.24
N ILE A 209 12.72 -24.99 -5.55
CA ILE A 209 12.70 -23.58 -5.09
C ILE A 209 13.85 -23.29 -4.11
N ILE A 210 14.09 -24.18 -3.13
CA ILE A 210 15.23 -24.07 -2.20
C ILE A 210 16.56 -24.01 -2.98
N LYS A 211 16.74 -24.88 -3.97
CA LYS A 211 17.93 -24.89 -4.84
C LYS A 211 18.07 -23.59 -5.64
N ASP A 212 17.00 -23.12 -6.27
CA ASP A 212 17.00 -21.89 -7.07
C ASP A 212 17.40 -20.66 -6.25
N ILE A 213 16.87 -20.56 -5.02
CA ILE A 213 17.21 -19.53 -4.05
C ILE A 213 18.72 -19.54 -3.71
N ARG A 214 19.27 -20.72 -3.40
CA ARG A 214 20.69 -20.89 -3.07
C ARG A 214 21.60 -20.55 -4.25
N GLU A 215 21.27 -21.06 -5.44
CA GLU A 215 22.01 -20.74 -6.66
C GLU A 215 21.94 -19.26 -7.02
N PHE A 216 20.78 -18.61 -6.87
CA PHE A 216 20.65 -17.17 -7.07
C PHE A 216 21.54 -16.40 -6.10
N LYS A 217 21.53 -16.75 -4.82
CA LYS A 217 22.36 -16.11 -3.78
C LYS A 217 23.86 -16.23 -4.11
N GLU A 218 24.30 -17.44 -4.46
CA GLU A 218 25.70 -17.72 -4.84
C GLU A 218 26.14 -16.95 -6.09
N LYS A 219 25.36 -17.04 -7.18
CA LYS A 219 25.69 -16.42 -8.48
C LYS A 219 25.70 -14.89 -8.41
N SER A 220 24.74 -14.29 -7.70
CA SER A 220 24.61 -12.84 -7.56
C SER A 220 25.49 -12.23 -6.46
N LYS A 221 26.03 -13.07 -5.56
CA LYS A 221 26.84 -12.66 -4.39
C LYS A 221 26.10 -11.63 -3.52
N VAL A 222 24.83 -11.88 -3.23
CA VAL A 222 24.01 -11.06 -2.32
C VAL A 222 24.07 -11.60 -0.90
N ASP A 223 24.09 -10.73 0.09
CA ASP A 223 24.21 -11.12 1.51
C ASP A 223 22.87 -11.67 2.03
N LYS A 224 21.77 -11.03 1.60
CA LYS A 224 20.39 -11.39 1.91
C LYS A 224 19.54 -11.53 0.66
N VAL A 225 18.47 -12.30 0.80
CA VAL A 225 17.40 -12.42 -0.20
C VAL A 225 16.07 -12.11 0.50
N VAL A 226 15.15 -11.44 -0.20
CA VAL A 226 13.72 -11.38 0.14
C VAL A 226 12.93 -11.97 -1.03
N VAL A 227 11.97 -12.84 -0.73
CA VAL A 227 11.06 -13.42 -1.73
C VAL A 227 9.70 -12.76 -1.61
N LEU A 228 9.10 -12.40 -2.73
CA LEU A 228 7.78 -11.76 -2.75
C LEU A 228 6.89 -12.34 -3.87
N TRP A 229 5.67 -12.72 -3.49
CA TRP A 229 4.65 -13.20 -4.42
C TRP A 229 3.93 -12.04 -5.09
N THR A 230 4.07 -11.92 -6.41
CA THR A 230 3.33 -10.99 -7.27
C THR A 230 2.77 -11.70 -8.52
N ALA A 231 2.58 -13.02 -8.43
CA ALA A 231 1.96 -13.82 -9.49
C ALA A 231 0.43 -13.67 -9.49
N ASN A 232 -0.25 -14.52 -10.24
CA ASN A 232 -1.71 -14.57 -10.26
C ASN A 232 -2.30 -14.76 -8.84
N THR A 233 -3.43 -14.11 -8.58
CA THR A 233 -4.25 -14.38 -7.39
C THR A 233 -4.73 -15.82 -7.43
N GLU A 234 -4.40 -16.62 -6.42
CA GLU A 234 -4.94 -17.98 -6.27
C GLU A 234 -6.33 -17.95 -5.61
N ARG A 235 -7.07 -19.06 -5.70
CA ARG A 235 -8.20 -19.34 -4.80
C ARG A 235 -7.68 -19.55 -3.37
N TYR A 236 -8.59 -19.47 -2.39
CA TYR A 236 -8.27 -19.92 -1.04
C TYR A 236 -8.04 -21.44 -0.99
N SER A 237 -7.08 -21.86 -0.17
CA SER A 237 -6.92 -23.24 0.28
C SER A 237 -7.87 -23.50 1.45
N ASN A 238 -8.47 -24.68 1.51
CA ASN A 238 -9.23 -25.11 2.69
C ASN A 238 -8.28 -25.32 3.87
N VAL A 239 -8.63 -24.75 5.03
CA VAL A 239 -7.91 -25.01 6.29
C VAL A 239 -8.58 -26.16 7.01
N CYS A 240 -7.86 -27.26 7.24
CA CYS A 240 -8.44 -28.50 7.77
C CYS A 240 -7.51 -29.17 8.79
N VAL A 241 -8.12 -29.76 9.83
CA VAL A 241 -7.42 -30.54 10.85
C VAL A 241 -6.79 -31.77 10.21
N GLY A 242 -5.50 -32.00 10.44
CA GLY A 242 -4.74 -33.09 9.83
C GLY A 242 -4.17 -32.81 8.43
N LEU A 243 -4.34 -31.60 7.91
CA LEU A 243 -3.88 -31.19 6.57
C LEU A 243 -2.84 -30.06 6.64
N ASN A 244 -3.23 -28.91 7.22
CA ASN A 244 -2.45 -27.66 7.21
C ASN A 244 -2.71 -26.77 8.45
N ASP A 245 -3.31 -27.37 9.48
CA ASP A 245 -3.63 -26.80 10.79
C ASP A 245 -2.41 -26.72 11.74
N THR A 246 -1.41 -27.59 11.55
CA THR A 246 -0.14 -27.55 12.29
C THR A 246 1.04 -27.70 11.32
N MET A 247 2.23 -27.29 11.77
CA MET A 247 3.47 -27.45 11.00
C MET A 247 3.73 -28.92 10.62
N GLU A 248 3.56 -29.86 11.54
CA GLU A 248 3.77 -31.29 11.29
C GLU A 248 2.82 -31.81 10.21
N ASN A 249 1.54 -31.44 10.29
CA ASN A 249 0.52 -31.85 9.31
C ASN A 249 0.80 -31.23 7.94
N LEU A 250 1.17 -29.94 7.89
CA LEU A 250 1.51 -29.24 6.65
C LEU A 250 2.68 -29.90 5.92
N LEU A 251 3.77 -30.20 6.63
CA LEU A 251 4.95 -30.86 6.03
C LEU A 251 4.63 -32.30 5.60
N ALA A 252 3.87 -33.05 6.39
CA ALA A 252 3.41 -34.38 6.02
C ALA A 252 2.50 -34.37 4.78
N SER A 253 1.70 -33.31 4.59
CA SER A 253 0.84 -33.12 3.40
C SER A 253 1.65 -32.78 2.15
N VAL A 254 2.76 -32.05 2.27
CA VAL A 254 3.74 -31.86 1.18
C VAL A 254 4.38 -33.20 0.79
N ASP A 255 4.82 -33.99 1.76
CA ASP A 255 5.43 -35.32 1.54
C ASP A 255 4.44 -36.32 0.88
N LYS A 256 3.15 -36.26 1.26
CA LYS A 256 2.08 -37.06 0.64
C LYS A 256 1.60 -36.53 -0.71
N ASN A 257 2.10 -35.37 -1.16
CA ASN A 257 1.67 -34.70 -2.38
C ASN A 257 0.17 -34.34 -2.40
N GLU A 258 -0.39 -33.97 -1.24
CA GLU A 258 -1.82 -33.64 -1.09
C GLU A 258 -2.27 -32.55 -2.06
N ALA A 259 -3.49 -32.64 -2.58
CA ALA A 259 -4.00 -31.70 -3.58
C ALA A 259 -4.12 -30.27 -3.03
N GLU A 260 -4.58 -30.13 -1.78
CA GLU A 260 -4.99 -28.87 -1.16
C GLU A 260 -3.83 -28.08 -0.53
N ILE A 261 -2.66 -28.11 -1.17
CA ILE A 261 -1.47 -27.32 -0.82
C ILE A 261 -1.11 -26.44 -2.02
N SER A 262 -1.34 -25.13 -1.90
CA SER A 262 -1.15 -24.20 -3.03
C SER A 262 0.32 -24.04 -3.43
N PRO A 263 0.61 -23.67 -4.69
CA PRO A 263 1.93 -23.21 -5.11
C PRO A 263 2.51 -22.13 -4.20
N SER A 264 1.73 -21.10 -3.84
CA SER A 264 2.19 -20.03 -2.93
C SER A 264 2.65 -20.56 -1.56
N THR A 265 1.96 -21.57 -1.02
CA THR A 265 2.34 -22.22 0.24
C THR A 265 3.68 -22.94 0.11
N LEU A 266 3.95 -23.60 -1.02
CA LEU A 266 5.24 -24.27 -1.26
C LEU A 266 6.42 -23.29 -1.34
N TYR A 267 6.26 -22.14 -2.03
CA TYR A 267 7.29 -21.10 -2.01
C TYR A 267 7.52 -20.57 -0.59
N ALA A 268 6.46 -20.34 0.18
CA ALA A 268 6.58 -19.82 1.53
C ALA A 268 7.26 -20.80 2.49
N ILE A 269 6.94 -22.11 2.41
CA ILE A 269 7.65 -23.16 3.16
C ILE A 269 9.14 -23.16 2.78
N ALA A 270 9.47 -23.17 1.48
CA ALA A 270 10.86 -23.14 1.01
C ALA A 270 11.64 -21.93 1.56
N CYS A 271 11.02 -20.74 1.56
CA CYS A 271 11.64 -19.53 2.10
C CYS A 271 11.86 -19.61 3.61
N VAL A 272 10.86 -20.08 4.37
CA VAL A 272 10.94 -20.23 5.83
C VAL A 272 11.95 -21.31 6.24
N MET A 273 12.13 -22.36 5.45
CA MET A 273 13.17 -23.37 5.66
C MET A 273 14.59 -22.81 5.42
N GLU A 274 14.75 -21.86 4.50
CA GLU A 274 16.01 -21.16 4.22
C GLU A 274 16.25 -19.90 5.09
N GLY A 275 15.31 -19.55 5.98
CA GLY A 275 15.41 -18.34 6.81
C GLY A 275 15.27 -17.03 6.02
N ILE A 276 14.56 -17.07 4.89
CA ILE A 276 14.37 -15.95 3.96
C ILE A 276 12.99 -15.33 4.14
N PRO A 277 12.89 -13.99 4.33
CA PRO A 277 11.60 -13.30 4.39
C PRO A 277 10.72 -13.58 3.16
N PHE A 278 9.48 -14.01 3.41
CA PHE A 278 8.48 -14.24 2.36
C PHE A 278 7.29 -13.29 2.50
N ILE A 279 6.97 -12.59 1.41
CA ILE A 279 5.89 -11.59 1.39
C ILE A 279 4.81 -12.00 0.38
N ASN A 280 3.58 -12.17 0.84
CA ASN A 280 2.44 -12.43 -0.03
C ASN A 280 1.80 -11.11 -0.51
N GLY A 281 2.04 -10.77 -1.77
CA GLY A 281 1.45 -9.59 -2.41
C GLY A 281 0.04 -9.80 -2.98
N SER A 282 -0.56 -10.97 -2.80
CA SER A 282 -1.85 -11.39 -3.34
C SER A 282 -2.81 -11.85 -2.21
N PRO A 283 -4.12 -11.99 -2.46
CA PRO A 283 -5.11 -12.15 -1.38
C PRO A 283 -5.40 -13.59 -0.97
N GLN A 284 -4.82 -14.61 -1.61
CA GLN A 284 -5.02 -15.98 -1.15
C GLN A 284 -4.42 -16.19 0.25
N ASN A 285 -5.01 -17.09 1.03
CA ASN A 285 -4.58 -17.47 2.37
C ASN A 285 -3.33 -18.38 2.37
N THR A 286 -2.22 -17.90 1.78
CA THR A 286 -0.92 -18.59 1.77
C THR A 286 -0.50 -19.00 3.19
N PHE A 287 -0.72 -18.11 4.16
CA PHE A 287 -0.34 -18.29 5.56
C PHE A 287 -1.37 -19.12 6.35
N VAL A 288 -1.53 -20.37 5.94
CA VAL A 288 -2.25 -21.39 6.73
C VAL A 288 -1.61 -21.59 8.11
N PRO A 289 -2.35 -22.03 9.15
CA PRO A 289 -1.84 -22.10 10.52
C PRO A 289 -0.51 -22.86 10.66
N GLY A 290 -0.35 -24.00 9.98
CA GLY A 290 0.89 -24.77 10.02
C GLY A 290 2.11 -24.07 9.42
N LEU A 291 1.90 -23.10 8.51
CA LEU A 291 2.99 -22.26 7.98
C LEU A 291 3.34 -21.12 8.94
N ILE A 292 2.36 -20.60 9.68
CA ILE A 292 2.59 -19.63 10.75
C ILE A 292 3.42 -20.30 11.87
N ASP A 293 3.06 -21.52 12.28
CA ASP A 293 3.83 -22.32 13.24
C ASP A 293 5.29 -22.53 12.78
N LEU A 294 5.47 -22.91 11.51
CA LEU A 294 6.80 -23.09 10.91
C LEU A 294 7.61 -21.79 10.91
N ALA A 295 6.99 -20.65 10.57
CA ALA A 295 7.62 -19.33 10.59
C ALA A 295 7.99 -18.87 12.00
N ILE A 296 7.14 -19.16 13.00
CA ILE A 296 7.42 -18.92 14.42
C ILE A 296 8.61 -19.77 14.89
N LYS A 297 8.59 -21.08 14.62
CA LYS A 297 9.66 -22.02 15.01
C LYS A 297 11.02 -21.66 14.40
N ASN A 298 11.04 -21.29 13.12
CA ASN A 298 12.27 -20.91 12.42
C ASN A 298 12.65 -19.43 12.62
N ASN A 299 11.83 -18.64 13.34
CA ASN A 299 11.98 -17.21 13.51
C ASN A 299 12.17 -16.45 12.18
N CYS A 300 11.39 -16.81 11.16
CA CYS A 300 11.54 -16.32 9.80
C CYS A 300 10.37 -15.41 9.39
N LEU A 301 10.70 -14.20 8.90
CA LEU A 301 9.71 -13.17 8.61
C LEU A 301 8.71 -13.62 7.53
N ILE A 302 7.42 -13.50 7.83
CA ILE A 302 6.32 -13.62 6.88
C ILE A 302 5.43 -12.38 6.94
N GLY A 303 4.90 -11.93 5.80
CA GLY A 303 4.02 -10.76 5.74
C GLY A 303 3.10 -10.76 4.53
N GLY A 304 1.98 -10.06 4.64
CA GLY A 304 0.89 -10.08 3.67
C GLY A 304 -0.36 -9.46 4.27
N ASP A 305 -1.53 -9.54 3.66
CA ASP A 305 -1.83 -10.08 2.32
C ASP A 305 -2.38 -8.98 1.38
N ASP A 306 -2.12 -9.13 0.07
CA ASP A 306 -2.63 -8.32 -1.06
C ASP A 306 -2.23 -6.82 -1.07
N PHE A 307 -1.59 -6.31 -2.13
CA PHE A 307 -1.06 -4.92 -2.15
C PHE A 307 -2.15 -3.84 -1.92
N LYS A 308 -1.96 -2.92 -0.96
CA LYS A 308 -2.86 -1.77 -0.72
C LYS A 308 -2.52 -0.60 -1.67
N SER A 309 -2.78 -0.78 -2.98
CA SER A 309 -2.44 0.17 -4.06
C SER A 309 -3.38 1.40 -4.14
N GLY A 310 -4.46 1.31 -4.92
CA GLY A 310 -5.38 2.42 -5.23
C GLY A 310 -6.63 2.46 -4.36
N GLN A 311 -7.74 1.89 -4.87
CA GLN A 311 -9.08 1.94 -4.25
C GLN A 311 -9.08 1.63 -2.75
N THR A 312 -8.51 0.49 -2.34
CA THR A 312 -8.52 0.07 -0.93
C THR A 312 -7.69 1.00 -0.04
N LYS A 313 -6.62 1.61 -0.57
CA LYS A 313 -5.83 2.62 0.14
C LYS A 313 -6.67 3.86 0.44
N MET A 314 -7.41 4.35 -0.56
CA MET A 314 -8.35 5.46 -0.40
C MET A 314 -9.51 5.11 0.55
N LYS A 315 -10.11 3.93 0.42
CA LYS A 315 -11.18 3.43 1.33
C LYS A 315 -10.72 3.43 2.79
N SER A 316 -9.49 2.97 3.05
CA SER A 316 -8.87 2.94 4.39
C SER A 316 -8.66 4.35 5.00
N VAL A 317 -8.62 5.40 4.18
CA VAL A 317 -8.53 6.81 4.62
C VAL A 317 -9.92 7.40 4.79
N LEU A 318 -10.82 7.18 3.82
CA LEU A 318 -12.17 7.75 3.84
C LEU A 318 -13.01 7.22 5.01
N VAL A 319 -12.94 5.93 5.33
CA VAL A 319 -13.73 5.35 6.43
C VAL A 319 -13.20 5.79 7.80
N ASP A 320 -11.87 5.84 7.99
CA ASP A 320 -11.24 6.38 9.22
C ASP A 320 -11.61 7.88 9.42
N PHE A 321 -11.60 8.68 8.34
CA PHE A 321 -12.08 10.06 8.36
C PHE A 321 -13.58 10.17 8.72
N LEU A 322 -14.46 9.44 8.02
CA LEU A 322 -15.91 9.56 8.22
C LEU A 322 -16.32 9.15 9.64
N VAL A 323 -15.89 7.97 10.09
CA VAL A 323 -16.19 7.46 11.44
C VAL A 323 -15.54 8.33 12.51
N GLY A 324 -14.30 8.78 12.28
CA GLY A 324 -13.58 9.69 13.19
C GLY A 324 -14.21 11.08 13.29
N ALA A 325 -14.92 11.55 12.25
CA ALA A 325 -15.69 12.78 12.24
C ALA A 325 -17.11 12.65 12.83
N GLY A 326 -17.50 11.46 13.33
CA GLY A 326 -18.85 11.21 13.83
C GLY A 326 -19.92 11.10 12.73
N ILE A 327 -19.50 10.81 11.49
CA ILE A 327 -20.39 10.53 10.35
C ILE A 327 -20.52 9.01 10.25
N LYS A 328 -21.74 8.50 10.02
CA LYS A 328 -22.03 7.05 9.95
C LYS A 328 -22.13 6.58 8.50
N PRO A 329 -21.08 6.01 7.88
CA PRO A 329 -21.24 5.21 6.65
C PRO A 329 -22.31 4.15 6.84
N THR A 330 -23.31 4.13 5.95
CA THR A 330 -24.38 3.12 5.92
C THR A 330 -24.38 2.30 4.63
N SER A 331 -23.77 2.81 3.55
CA SER A 331 -23.53 2.03 2.33
C SER A 331 -22.20 2.40 1.68
N ILE A 332 -21.46 1.40 1.23
CA ILE A 332 -20.18 1.49 0.55
C ILE A 332 -20.21 0.55 -0.67
N VAL A 333 -20.28 1.12 -1.88
CA VAL A 333 -20.32 0.34 -3.13
C VAL A 333 -19.05 0.58 -3.92
N SER A 334 -18.20 -0.44 -4.06
CA SER A 334 -16.87 -0.38 -4.68
C SER A 334 -16.81 -1.15 -6.01
N TYR A 335 -17.11 -0.49 -7.12
CA TYR A 335 -16.96 -1.05 -8.46
C TYR A 335 -15.51 -0.91 -8.98
N ASN A 336 -15.06 -1.88 -9.77
CA ASN A 336 -13.76 -1.87 -10.43
C ASN A 336 -13.85 -2.52 -11.82
N HIS A 337 -13.08 -2.02 -12.78
CA HIS A 337 -12.73 -2.80 -13.96
C HIS A 337 -11.30 -2.55 -14.43
N LEU A 338 -10.68 -3.58 -15.00
CA LEU A 338 -9.31 -3.58 -15.52
C LEU A 338 -9.17 -4.62 -16.65
N GLY A 339 -8.18 -4.43 -17.53
CA GLY A 339 -7.97 -5.22 -18.76
C GLY A 339 -6.61 -5.92 -18.83
N ASN A 340 -5.83 -5.92 -17.75
CA ASN A 340 -4.57 -6.64 -17.63
C ASN A 340 -4.77 -8.11 -17.21
N ASN A 341 -3.67 -8.86 -17.03
CA ASN A 341 -3.74 -10.28 -16.68
C ASN A 341 -4.31 -10.55 -15.27
N ASP A 342 -4.22 -9.60 -14.33
CA ASP A 342 -4.89 -9.72 -13.03
C ASP A 342 -6.41 -9.69 -13.22
N GLY A 343 -6.93 -8.71 -13.96
CA GLY A 343 -8.35 -8.67 -14.33
C GLY A 343 -8.83 -9.92 -15.06
N MET A 344 -8.02 -10.47 -15.97
CA MET A 344 -8.32 -11.72 -16.67
C MET A 344 -8.35 -12.93 -15.74
N ASN A 345 -7.44 -13.03 -14.77
CA ASN A 345 -7.44 -14.10 -13.78
C ASN A 345 -8.60 -13.96 -12.77
N LEU A 346 -8.93 -12.73 -12.37
CA LEU A 346 -10.05 -12.41 -11.47
C LEU A 346 -11.43 -12.50 -12.14
N SER A 347 -11.52 -12.91 -13.41
CA SER A 347 -12.80 -13.22 -14.05
C SER A 347 -13.38 -14.57 -13.59
N ALA A 348 -12.58 -15.43 -12.94
CA ALA A 348 -13.03 -16.70 -12.38
C ALA A 348 -13.59 -16.48 -10.95
N PRO A 349 -14.75 -17.07 -10.58
CA PRO A 349 -15.38 -16.81 -9.28
C PRO A 349 -14.49 -17.16 -8.06
N GLN A 350 -13.70 -18.23 -8.13
CA GLN A 350 -12.88 -18.70 -7.00
C GLN A 350 -11.69 -17.78 -6.70
N THR A 351 -11.03 -17.24 -7.73
CA THR A 351 -9.94 -16.26 -7.59
C THR A 351 -10.47 -14.86 -7.28
N PHE A 352 -11.66 -14.51 -7.80
CA PHE A 352 -12.39 -13.30 -7.39
C PHE A 352 -12.71 -13.32 -5.90
N ARG A 353 -13.22 -14.44 -5.36
CA ARG A 353 -13.59 -14.56 -3.94
C ARG A 353 -12.44 -14.21 -3.00
N SER A 354 -11.20 -14.59 -3.33
CA SER A 354 -10.01 -14.19 -2.57
C SER A 354 -9.89 -12.65 -2.48
N LYS A 355 -10.01 -11.97 -3.63
CA LYS A 355 -9.91 -10.50 -3.74
C LYS A 355 -11.14 -9.76 -3.19
N GLU A 356 -12.30 -10.43 -3.09
CA GLU A 356 -13.50 -9.92 -2.44
C GLU A 356 -13.30 -9.84 -0.93
N ILE A 357 -12.86 -10.94 -0.30
CA ILE A 357 -12.59 -11.00 1.15
C ILE A 357 -11.58 -9.92 1.57
N SER A 358 -10.44 -9.81 0.88
CA SER A 358 -9.40 -8.80 1.23
C SER A 358 -9.84 -7.35 1.04
N LYS A 359 -10.91 -7.09 0.28
CA LYS A 359 -11.45 -5.75 0.00
C LYS A 359 -12.64 -5.37 0.88
N SER A 360 -13.34 -6.35 1.45
CA SER A 360 -14.48 -6.12 2.35
C SER A 360 -14.01 -5.82 3.76
N ASN A 361 -13.17 -6.69 4.35
CA ASN A 361 -12.79 -6.64 5.77
C ASN A 361 -12.03 -5.38 6.23
N VAL A 362 -11.68 -4.48 5.30
CA VAL A 362 -10.89 -3.26 5.53
C VAL A 362 -11.65 -2.16 6.28
N VAL A 363 -12.94 -2.36 6.57
CA VAL A 363 -13.80 -1.41 7.30
C VAL A 363 -14.20 -1.89 8.71
N ASP A 364 -13.98 -3.16 9.01
CA ASP A 364 -14.55 -3.84 10.18
C ASP A 364 -13.99 -3.30 11.50
N ASP A 365 -12.69 -2.99 11.56
CA ASP A 365 -12.05 -2.39 12.74
C ASP A 365 -12.57 -0.97 13.02
N MET A 366 -12.99 -0.24 11.98
CA MET A 366 -13.49 1.12 12.12
C MET A 366 -14.96 1.16 12.54
N VAL A 367 -15.80 0.31 11.95
CA VAL A 367 -17.18 0.07 12.43
C VAL A 367 -17.16 -0.35 13.90
N SER A 368 -16.36 -1.38 14.23
CA SER A 368 -16.22 -1.90 15.59
C SER A 368 -15.69 -0.88 16.62
N SER A 369 -14.99 0.16 16.17
CA SER A 369 -14.42 1.19 17.06
C SER A 369 -15.42 2.21 17.59
N ASN A 370 -16.63 2.29 17.03
CA ASN A 370 -17.57 3.38 17.31
C ASN A 370 -19.01 2.89 17.58
N ALA A 371 -19.22 2.38 18.79
CA ALA A 371 -20.52 1.95 19.30
C ALA A 371 -21.54 3.09 19.58
N ILE A 372 -21.20 4.34 19.24
CA ILE A 372 -22.16 5.47 19.23
C ILE A 372 -22.85 5.55 17.86
N LEU A 373 -22.12 5.22 16.79
CA LEU A 373 -22.67 5.21 15.43
C LEU A 373 -23.28 3.85 15.07
N TYR A 374 -22.67 2.75 15.52
CA TYR A 374 -23.07 1.39 15.15
C TYR A 374 -23.57 0.57 16.34
N GLU A 375 -24.72 -0.09 16.19
CA GLU A 375 -25.18 -1.08 17.15
C GLU A 375 -24.31 -2.37 17.13
N PRO A 376 -24.32 -3.21 18.18
CA PRO A 376 -23.56 -4.46 18.18
C PRO A 376 -23.93 -5.40 17.02
N GLY A 377 -23.00 -5.59 16.09
CA GLY A 377 -23.21 -6.38 14.87
C GLY A 377 -23.86 -5.62 13.71
N GLU A 378 -24.05 -4.29 13.83
CA GLU A 378 -24.41 -3.43 12.71
C GLU A 378 -23.18 -3.16 11.82
N HIS A 379 -23.34 -3.32 10.51
CA HIS A 379 -22.33 -2.99 9.50
C HIS A 379 -22.99 -2.21 8.35
N PRO A 380 -22.26 -1.32 7.64
CA PRO A 380 -22.76 -0.74 6.41
C PRO A 380 -22.96 -1.80 5.32
N ASP A 381 -23.90 -1.57 4.41
CA ASP A 381 -24.00 -2.35 3.18
C ASP A 381 -22.67 -2.25 2.40
N HIS A 382 -21.95 -3.36 2.25
CA HIS A 382 -20.64 -3.35 1.58
C HIS A 382 -20.61 -4.26 0.37
N VAL A 383 -20.50 -3.66 -0.82
CA VAL A 383 -20.49 -4.39 -2.09
C VAL A 383 -19.19 -4.14 -2.83
N VAL A 384 -18.49 -5.21 -3.22
CA VAL A 384 -17.26 -5.16 -3.99
C VAL A 384 -17.48 -5.84 -5.34
N VAL A 385 -17.19 -5.14 -6.43
CA VAL A 385 -17.29 -5.68 -7.79
C VAL A 385 -15.98 -5.49 -8.53
N ILE A 386 -15.56 -6.51 -9.27
CA ILE A 386 -14.46 -6.46 -10.23
C ILE A 386 -14.96 -7.07 -11.55
N LYS A 387 -14.67 -6.39 -12.68
CA LYS A 387 -14.95 -6.90 -14.03
C LYS A 387 -13.71 -6.82 -14.93
N TYR A 388 -13.53 -7.84 -15.75
CA TYR A 388 -12.52 -7.83 -16.80
C TYR A 388 -13.03 -7.03 -18.01
N VAL A 389 -12.32 -5.95 -18.36
CA VAL A 389 -12.64 -5.08 -19.49
C VAL A 389 -11.33 -4.86 -20.27
N PRO A 390 -11.04 -5.67 -21.31
CA PRO A 390 -9.74 -5.68 -21.99
C PRO A 390 -9.26 -4.31 -22.47
N TYR A 391 -10.17 -3.43 -22.88
CA TYR A 391 -9.88 -2.14 -23.48
C TYR A 391 -9.05 -1.20 -22.59
N VAL A 392 -9.23 -1.25 -21.26
CA VAL A 392 -8.50 -0.33 -20.36
C VAL A 392 -7.10 -0.82 -19.98
N GLY A 393 -6.73 -2.07 -20.32
CA GLY A 393 -5.41 -2.61 -19.99
C GLY A 393 -5.08 -2.50 -18.50
N ASP A 394 -3.89 -1.97 -18.18
CA ASP A 394 -3.44 -1.73 -16.80
C ASP A 394 -4.08 -0.51 -16.12
N SER A 395 -4.75 0.35 -16.90
CA SER A 395 -5.44 1.59 -16.46
C SER A 395 -6.77 1.27 -15.79
N LYS A 396 -6.70 0.53 -14.68
CA LYS A 396 -7.80 0.12 -13.82
C LYS A 396 -8.66 1.33 -13.43
N ARG A 397 -9.98 1.20 -13.56
CA ARG A 397 -10.95 2.19 -13.08
C ARG A 397 -11.59 1.69 -11.80
N ALA A 398 -11.57 2.51 -10.76
CA ALA A 398 -12.33 2.35 -9.54
C ALA A 398 -13.44 3.40 -9.49
N MET A 399 -14.65 2.97 -9.15
CA MET A 399 -15.79 3.85 -8.93
C MET A 399 -16.39 3.44 -7.59
N ASP A 400 -16.39 4.36 -6.63
CA ASP A 400 -16.83 4.11 -5.27
C ASP A 400 -17.92 5.11 -4.87
N GLU A 401 -19.00 4.62 -4.29
CA GLU A 401 -20.03 5.44 -3.64
C GLU A 401 -20.03 5.16 -2.14
N TYR A 402 -19.97 6.22 -1.34
CA TYR A 402 -20.10 6.18 0.12
C TYR A 402 -21.33 6.99 0.50
N THR A 403 -22.40 6.33 0.93
CA THR A 403 -23.57 7.00 1.52
C THR A 403 -23.50 6.85 3.03
N SER A 404 -23.73 7.97 3.72
CA SER A 404 -23.63 8.09 5.18
C SER A 404 -24.83 8.82 5.77
N GLU A 405 -25.21 8.45 6.97
CA GLU A 405 -26.12 9.23 7.81
C GLU A 405 -25.35 10.33 8.57
N ILE A 406 -25.99 11.48 8.69
CA ILE A 406 -25.48 12.68 9.36
C ILE A 406 -26.55 13.28 10.28
N PHE A 407 -26.23 14.41 10.92
CA PHE A 407 -27.08 15.10 11.88
C PHE A 407 -28.56 15.20 11.46
N MET A 408 -29.46 14.93 12.42
CA MET A 408 -30.92 15.00 12.28
C MET A 408 -31.52 14.15 11.14
N GLY A 409 -30.91 12.99 10.84
CA GLY A 409 -31.40 12.07 9.81
C GLY A 409 -31.11 12.53 8.38
N GLY A 410 -30.25 13.54 8.21
CA GLY A 410 -29.72 13.92 6.91
C GLY A 410 -28.85 12.81 6.31
N LYS A 411 -28.60 12.89 5.00
CA LYS A 411 -27.68 11.99 4.29
C LYS A 411 -26.57 12.75 3.60
N SER A 412 -25.38 12.17 3.58
CA SER A 412 -24.22 12.63 2.83
C SER A 412 -23.78 11.53 1.87
N THR A 413 -23.51 11.86 0.61
CA THR A 413 -23.07 10.90 -0.40
C THR A 413 -21.81 11.42 -1.10
N ILE A 414 -20.75 10.61 -1.09
CA ILE A 414 -19.49 10.86 -1.78
C ILE A 414 -19.37 9.87 -2.94
N VAL A 415 -19.35 10.38 -4.17
CA VAL A 415 -19.05 9.58 -5.37
C VAL A 415 -17.61 9.86 -5.80
N LEU A 416 -16.80 8.82 -5.90
CA LEU A 416 -15.39 8.87 -6.28
C LEU A 416 -15.16 8.10 -7.58
N HIS A 417 -14.57 8.73 -8.58
CA HIS A 417 -13.95 8.05 -9.71
C HIS A 417 -12.43 8.15 -9.60
N ASN A 418 -11.74 7.02 -9.67
CA ASN A 418 -10.29 6.95 -9.59
C ASN A 418 -9.72 6.11 -10.75
N THR A 419 -8.89 6.73 -11.57
CA THR A 419 -8.11 6.06 -12.62
C THR A 419 -6.76 5.66 -12.03
N CYS A 420 -6.55 4.35 -11.88
CA CYS A 420 -5.36 3.74 -11.28
C CYS A 420 -4.55 3.04 -12.38
N GLU A 421 -3.36 3.53 -12.70
CA GLU A 421 -2.38 2.70 -13.43
C GLU A 421 -1.82 1.67 -12.44
N ASP A 422 -2.39 0.46 -12.41
CA ASP A 422 -2.32 -0.41 -11.22
C ASP A 422 -0.89 -0.88 -10.95
N SER A 423 -0.12 -1.21 -11.98
CA SER A 423 1.29 -1.60 -11.86
C SER A 423 2.20 -0.45 -11.44
N LEU A 424 1.89 0.80 -11.84
CA LEU A 424 2.63 1.99 -11.39
C LEU A 424 2.34 2.34 -9.93
N LEU A 425 1.18 1.94 -9.41
CA LEU A 425 0.86 2.04 -7.97
C LEU A 425 1.40 0.84 -7.17
N ALA A 426 1.47 -0.35 -7.77
CA ALA A 426 1.92 -1.58 -7.10
C ALA A 426 3.45 -1.71 -7.05
N ALA A 427 4.19 -1.36 -8.10
CA ALA A 427 5.64 -1.51 -8.13
C ALA A 427 6.37 -0.75 -6.98
N PRO A 428 6.02 0.52 -6.64
CA PRO A 428 6.61 1.20 -5.49
C PRO A 428 6.24 0.57 -4.14
N ILE A 429 5.06 -0.06 -4.04
CA ILE A 429 4.64 -0.80 -2.84
C ILE A 429 5.45 -2.09 -2.69
N ILE A 430 5.72 -2.81 -3.78
CA ILE A 430 6.61 -3.99 -3.77
C ILE A 430 8.02 -3.58 -3.33
N LEU A 431 8.52 -2.44 -3.83
CA LEU A 431 9.80 -1.88 -3.40
C LEU A 431 9.82 -1.59 -1.90
N ASP A 432 8.81 -0.87 -1.38
CA ASP A 432 8.74 -0.60 0.07
C ASP A 432 8.64 -1.89 0.89
N LEU A 433 7.85 -2.88 0.45
CA LEU A 433 7.69 -4.16 1.13
C LEU A 433 9.03 -4.89 1.31
N VAL A 434 9.84 -5.01 0.25
CA VAL A 434 11.13 -5.73 0.33
C VAL A 434 12.17 -4.97 1.15
N LEU A 435 12.18 -3.63 1.07
CA LEU A 435 13.08 -2.77 1.85
C LEU A 435 12.74 -2.80 3.35
N LEU A 436 11.45 -2.72 3.70
CA LEU A 436 10.99 -2.77 5.08
C LEU A 436 11.14 -4.18 5.68
N ALA A 437 10.93 -5.24 4.90
CA ALA A 437 11.19 -6.61 5.35
C ALA A 437 12.69 -6.83 5.63
N GLU A 438 13.59 -6.38 4.75
CA GLU A 438 15.03 -6.42 4.99
C GLU A 438 15.38 -5.68 6.29
N LEU A 439 14.96 -4.41 6.41
CA LEU A 439 15.23 -3.59 7.58
C LEU A 439 14.71 -4.23 8.87
N SER A 440 13.53 -4.84 8.83
CA SER A 440 12.93 -5.54 9.99
C SER A 440 13.80 -6.69 10.48
N THR A 441 14.53 -7.39 9.60
CA THR A 441 15.51 -8.43 10.00
C THR A 441 16.78 -7.87 10.65
N ARG A 442 17.02 -6.55 10.60
CA ARG A 442 18.15 -5.87 11.27
C ARG A 442 17.76 -5.20 12.59
N ILE A 443 16.47 -5.16 12.92
CA ILE A 443 15.98 -4.59 14.18
C ILE A 443 15.78 -5.72 15.18
N GLN A 444 16.40 -5.56 16.34
CA GLN A 444 16.21 -6.40 17.51
C GLN A 444 15.70 -5.55 18.66
N LEU A 445 14.95 -6.17 19.57
CA LEU A 445 14.49 -5.57 20.81
C LEU A 445 14.66 -6.54 21.98
N LYS A 446 14.62 -5.99 23.19
CA LYS A 446 14.39 -6.71 24.45
C LYS A 446 13.62 -5.80 25.40
N ALA A 447 12.75 -6.37 26.22
CA ALA A 447 12.02 -5.67 27.28
C ALA A 447 12.84 -5.55 28.58
N GLU A 448 12.39 -4.70 29.50
CA GLU A 448 12.92 -4.64 30.86
C GLU A 448 12.80 -6.00 31.57
N GLY A 449 13.93 -6.51 32.07
CA GLY A 449 14.03 -7.84 32.68
C GLY A 449 14.45 -8.97 31.72
N GLU A 450 14.51 -8.73 30.41
CA GLU A 450 15.01 -9.72 29.45
C GLU A 450 16.54 -9.60 29.25
N GLU A 451 17.23 -10.74 29.30
CA GLU A 451 18.69 -10.78 29.14
C GLU A 451 19.16 -10.66 27.68
N LYS A 452 18.33 -11.13 26.72
CA LYS A 452 18.72 -11.34 25.33
C LYS A 452 17.86 -10.55 24.37
N PHE A 453 18.51 -9.92 23.40
CA PHE A 453 17.84 -9.35 22.24
C PHE A 453 17.22 -10.46 21.38
N HIS A 454 16.00 -10.21 20.90
CA HIS A 454 15.29 -11.03 19.94
C HIS A 454 14.78 -10.16 18.77
N SER A 455 14.40 -10.76 17.65
CA SER A 455 13.74 -10.05 16.55
C SER A 455 12.27 -9.75 16.87
N PHE A 456 11.62 -8.93 16.04
CA PHE A 456 10.15 -8.86 16.04
C PHE A 456 9.51 -10.24 15.84
N HIS A 457 8.24 -10.36 16.22
CA HIS A 457 7.44 -11.55 15.94
C HIS A 457 7.45 -11.85 14.43
N PRO A 458 7.64 -13.12 14.00
CA PRO A 458 7.78 -13.47 12.58
C PRO A 458 6.67 -12.99 11.66
N VAL A 459 5.43 -12.90 12.14
CA VAL A 459 4.33 -12.20 11.44
C VAL A 459 4.55 -10.68 11.48
N ALA A 460 4.95 -10.12 10.34
CA ALA A 460 5.42 -8.74 10.21
C ALA A 460 4.29 -7.69 10.09
N THR A 461 3.63 -7.38 11.21
CA THR A 461 2.63 -6.29 11.29
C THR A 461 3.16 -4.94 10.79
N ILE A 462 4.47 -4.68 10.89
CA ILE A 462 5.14 -3.49 10.38
C ILE A 462 4.87 -3.22 8.88
N LEU A 463 4.53 -4.25 8.09
CA LEU A 463 4.21 -4.14 6.67
C LEU A 463 2.74 -3.73 6.39
N SER A 464 1.88 -3.61 7.41
CA SER A 464 0.43 -3.44 7.25
C SER A 464 -0.01 -2.19 6.47
N TYR A 465 0.81 -1.14 6.43
CA TYR A 465 0.55 0.06 5.61
C TYR A 465 0.47 -0.26 4.10
N LEU A 466 1.09 -1.35 3.68
CA LEU A 466 1.30 -1.76 2.29
C LEU A 466 0.40 -2.95 1.87
N THR A 467 -0.31 -3.59 2.80
CA THR A 467 -1.15 -4.78 2.57
C THR A 467 -2.62 -4.52 2.94
N LYS A 468 -3.57 -5.08 2.18
CA LYS A 468 -5.01 -4.82 2.32
C LYS A 468 -5.61 -5.55 3.52
N ALA A 469 -5.24 -6.81 3.68
CA ALA A 469 -5.68 -7.68 4.77
C ALA A 469 -4.43 -8.06 5.57
N PRO A 470 -3.96 -7.21 6.49
CA PRO A 470 -2.66 -7.41 7.13
C PRO A 470 -2.66 -8.65 8.02
N LEU A 471 -1.69 -9.53 7.82
CA LEU A 471 -1.45 -10.68 8.70
C LEU A 471 -0.96 -10.17 10.07
N VAL A 472 -1.58 -10.63 11.14
CA VAL A 472 -1.28 -10.23 12.53
C VAL A 472 -0.99 -11.45 13.41
N PRO A 473 -0.15 -11.32 14.47
CA PRO A 473 0.10 -12.39 15.42
C PRO A 473 -1.20 -12.95 16.04
N PRO A 474 -1.27 -14.26 16.34
CA PRO A 474 -2.44 -14.86 16.97
C PRO A 474 -2.89 -14.11 18.23
N GLY A 475 -4.19 -13.81 18.32
CA GLY A 475 -4.78 -13.08 19.44
C GLY A 475 -4.57 -11.55 19.43
N THR A 476 -3.98 -10.97 18.38
CA THR A 476 -3.84 -9.50 18.24
C THR A 476 -4.86 -8.91 17.24
N PRO A 477 -5.31 -7.65 17.42
CA PRO A 477 -6.31 -7.05 16.54
C PRO A 477 -5.74 -6.61 15.19
N VAL A 478 -6.55 -6.74 14.15
CA VAL A 478 -6.30 -6.16 12.83
C VAL A 478 -6.57 -4.65 12.87
N VAL A 479 -5.69 -3.84 12.28
CA VAL A 479 -5.86 -2.39 12.12
C VAL A 479 -5.69 -2.03 10.65
N ASN A 480 -6.75 -1.53 10.01
CA ASN A 480 -6.76 -1.19 8.59
C ASN A 480 -6.58 0.31 8.32
N ALA A 481 -6.99 1.15 9.27
CA ALA A 481 -6.91 2.61 9.22
C ALA A 481 -5.51 3.10 8.82
N LEU A 482 -5.40 3.69 7.63
CA LEU A 482 -4.10 3.91 6.97
C LEU A 482 -3.19 4.86 7.76
N ALA A 483 -3.76 5.88 8.41
CA ALA A 483 -3.03 6.83 9.24
C ALA A 483 -2.41 6.14 10.48
N LYS A 484 -3.15 5.23 11.13
CA LYS A 484 -2.67 4.46 12.30
C LYS A 484 -1.55 3.50 11.89
N GLN A 485 -1.70 2.82 10.75
CA GLN A 485 -0.66 1.95 10.18
C GLN A 485 0.63 2.74 9.85
N ARG A 486 0.50 3.95 9.29
CA ARG A 486 1.65 4.83 9.00
C ARG A 486 2.33 5.30 10.29
N ALA A 487 1.55 5.77 11.27
CA ALA A 487 2.07 6.24 12.55
C ALA A 487 2.79 5.13 13.33
N MET A 488 2.26 3.90 13.33
CA MET A 488 2.94 2.73 13.89
C MET A 488 4.32 2.52 13.26
N LEU A 489 4.39 2.50 11.93
CA LEU A 489 5.64 2.29 11.18
C LEU A 489 6.67 3.40 11.46
N GLU A 490 6.25 4.67 11.42
CA GLU A 490 7.11 5.81 11.76
C GLU A 490 7.59 5.74 13.20
N ASN A 491 6.70 5.47 14.16
CA ASN A 491 7.03 5.46 15.58
C ASN A 491 7.96 4.30 15.97
N ILE A 492 7.87 3.13 15.32
CA ILE A 492 8.85 2.04 15.51
C ILE A 492 10.24 2.49 15.06
N MET A 493 10.36 3.14 13.89
CA MET A 493 11.66 3.63 13.41
C MET A 493 12.22 4.77 14.28
N ARG A 494 11.34 5.66 14.77
CA ARG A 494 11.70 6.72 15.73
C ARG A 494 12.22 6.13 17.05
N ALA A 495 11.57 5.09 17.58
CA ALA A 495 12.01 4.39 18.77
C ALA A 495 13.41 3.77 18.59
N CYS A 496 13.72 3.24 17.40
CA CYS A 496 15.05 2.71 17.06
C CYS A 496 16.18 3.76 17.08
N VAL A 497 15.85 5.06 16.97
CA VAL A 497 16.80 6.18 17.11
C VAL A 497 16.52 7.06 18.34
N GLY A 498 15.70 6.58 19.29
CA GLY A 498 15.40 7.26 20.56
C GLY A 498 14.55 8.53 20.45
N LEU A 499 13.86 8.74 19.32
CA LEU A 499 12.87 9.80 19.17
C LEU A 499 11.51 9.33 19.72
N ALA A 500 10.86 10.21 20.49
CA ALA A 500 9.49 9.99 20.94
C ALA A 500 8.49 10.01 19.77
N PRO A 501 7.30 9.40 19.92
CA PRO A 501 6.23 9.46 18.93
C PRO A 501 5.78 10.91 18.65
N GLU A 502 5.35 11.18 17.41
CA GLU A 502 4.73 12.47 17.08
C GLU A 502 3.34 12.57 17.74
N ASN A 503 3.26 13.39 18.79
CA ASN A 503 2.05 13.56 19.61
C ASN A 503 1.08 14.64 19.08
N ASN A 504 1.54 15.52 18.17
CA ASN A 504 0.77 16.61 17.56
C ASN A 504 0.12 17.61 18.55
N MET A 505 0.53 17.64 19.83
CA MET A 505 -0.07 18.52 20.85
C MET A 505 0.37 19.99 20.73
N ILE A 506 1.49 20.25 20.04
CA ILE A 506 2.04 21.59 19.73
C ILE A 506 2.05 22.57 20.93
N LEU A 507 2.35 22.04 22.13
CA LEU A 507 2.29 22.79 23.39
C LEU A 507 3.33 23.92 23.48
N GLU A 508 4.40 23.85 22.67
CA GLU A 508 5.39 24.91 22.49
C GLU A 508 4.79 26.21 21.93
N TYR A 509 3.69 26.12 21.16
CA TYR A 509 2.99 27.28 20.58
C TYR A 509 1.74 27.67 21.38
N ASN A 510 1.18 26.74 22.16
CA ASN A 510 -0.04 26.95 22.95
C ASN A 510 0.22 27.45 24.39
N ARG A 511 1.48 27.68 24.79
CA ARG A 511 1.85 28.23 26.10
C ARG A 511 2.23 29.70 25.99
N PHE A 512 1.88 30.49 27.01
CA PHE A 512 2.40 31.84 27.16
C PHE A 512 3.92 31.82 27.30
N LEU A 513 4.63 32.21 26.25
CA LEU A 513 6.06 32.47 26.32
C LEU A 513 6.32 33.73 27.16
N PRO A 514 7.42 33.81 27.93
CA PRO A 514 7.77 35.00 28.69
C PRO A 514 7.86 36.24 27.79
N VAL A 515 7.44 37.41 28.31
CA VAL A 515 7.23 38.65 27.54
C VAL A 515 8.44 39.09 26.70
N GLY A 516 9.66 38.67 27.05
CA GLY A 516 10.89 38.93 26.29
C GLY A 516 11.01 38.22 24.93
N SER A 517 10.33 37.10 24.68
CA SER A 517 10.40 36.37 23.40
C SER A 517 9.22 36.64 22.44
N ALA A 518 8.22 37.43 22.87
CA ALA A 518 7.04 37.75 22.07
C ALA A 518 7.35 38.45 20.73
N ARG A 519 8.52 39.09 20.58
CA ARG A 519 8.96 39.70 19.31
C ARG A 519 9.09 38.69 18.17
N ALA A 520 9.61 37.49 18.44
CA ALA A 520 9.82 36.48 17.40
C ALA A 520 8.50 35.94 16.80
N VAL A 521 7.43 35.88 17.62
CA VAL A 521 6.12 35.40 17.18
C VAL A 521 5.41 36.42 16.29
N ALA A 522 5.59 37.72 16.58
CA ALA A 522 5.05 38.80 15.75
C ALA A 522 5.67 38.82 14.34
N ASP A 523 6.98 38.59 14.23
CA ASP A 523 7.69 38.54 12.95
C ASP A 523 7.27 37.32 12.11
N ALA A 524 7.03 36.16 12.75
CA ALA A 524 6.51 34.97 12.08
C ALA A 524 5.08 35.15 11.55
N ALA A 525 4.18 35.77 12.32
CA ALA A 525 2.84 36.11 11.84
C ALA A 525 2.87 37.09 10.65
N ALA A 526 3.79 38.05 10.68
CA ALA A 526 3.99 39.03 9.61
C ALA A 526 4.60 38.42 8.31
N SER A 527 5.28 37.27 8.38
CA SER A 527 5.76 36.55 7.20
C SER A 527 4.65 35.72 6.54
N CYS A 528 3.82 35.04 7.34
CA CYS A 528 2.71 34.22 6.84
C CYS A 528 1.65 35.06 6.09
N ALA A 529 1.42 36.31 6.52
CA ALA A 529 0.55 37.27 5.85
C ALA A 529 1.08 37.81 4.50
N ARG A 530 2.28 37.40 4.03
CA ARG A 530 2.92 37.89 2.81
C ARG A 530 3.03 36.87 1.67
N LEU A 531 2.16 35.86 1.63
CA LEU A 531 1.96 35.07 0.41
C LEU A 531 1.22 35.92 -0.64
N PRO A 532 1.85 36.30 -1.78
CA PRO A 532 1.14 37.00 -2.83
C PRO A 532 0.19 36.02 -3.54
N LEU A 533 -1.10 36.35 -3.55
CA LEU A 533 -2.11 35.68 -4.39
C LEU A 533 -1.78 35.89 -5.88
N ARG A 534 -0.90 35.05 -6.43
CA ARG A 534 -0.60 35.00 -7.87
C ARG A 534 -1.73 34.29 -8.62
N PHE A 535 -2.84 35.00 -8.83
CA PHE A 535 -3.79 34.66 -9.89
C PHE A 535 -3.18 35.02 -11.25
N PRO A 536 -3.08 34.09 -12.22
CA PRO A 536 -2.63 34.40 -13.56
C PRO A 536 -3.78 34.97 -14.41
N PHE A 537 -4.22 36.20 -14.12
CA PHE A 537 -5.03 36.97 -15.06
C PHE A 537 -4.11 37.74 -16.01
N SER A 538 -4.04 37.26 -17.25
CA SER A 538 -3.31 37.92 -18.33
C SER A 538 -4.00 39.22 -18.75
N SER A 539 -3.45 40.36 -18.34
CA SER A 539 -3.89 41.70 -18.74
C SER A 539 -3.37 42.09 -20.13
N ALA A 540 -3.87 41.43 -21.17
CA ALA A 540 -3.62 41.80 -22.57
C ALA A 540 -4.51 42.99 -23.00
N LEU A 541 -4.19 44.20 -22.53
CA LEU A 541 -4.99 45.39 -22.86
C LEU A 541 -4.15 46.69 -22.92
N ALA A 542 -3.31 46.82 -23.95
CA ALA A 542 -3.03 48.09 -24.63
C ALA A 542 -2.20 47.92 -25.91
N THR A 543 -2.73 48.51 -27.00
CA THR A 543 -2.10 48.96 -28.27
C THR A 543 -2.39 48.17 -29.54
N LEU A 544 -3.53 48.47 -30.16
CA LEU A 544 -3.71 48.42 -31.61
C LEU A 544 -4.54 49.64 -32.05
N ARG A 545 -4.07 50.33 -33.09
CA ARG A 545 -4.64 51.60 -33.57
C ARG A 545 -5.92 51.36 -34.38
N ALA A 546 -6.88 52.27 -34.26
CA ALA A 546 -8.05 52.29 -35.14
C ALA A 546 -7.70 52.83 -36.54
N PRO A 547 -8.24 52.24 -37.61
CA PRO A 547 -8.48 52.92 -38.88
C PRO A 547 -9.89 53.52 -38.88
N THR A 548 -10.00 54.81 -39.24
CA THR A 548 -11.26 55.50 -39.46
C THR A 548 -11.91 55.07 -40.79
N TYR A 549 -13.21 54.78 -40.79
CA TYR A 549 -14.01 54.79 -42.01
C TYR A 549 -15.32 55.56 -41.80
N ASN A 550 -15.69 56.33 -42.83
CA ASN A 550 -16.73 57.36 -42.75
C ASN A 550 -18.15 56.80 -42.71
N ALA A 551 -19.04 57.51 -42.01
CA ALA A 551 -20.47 57.34 -42.15
C ALA A 551 -21.02 58.15 -43.34
N GLN A 552 -21.98 57.57 -44.08
CA GLN A 552 -22.96 58.29 -44.89
C GLN A 552 -24.36 57.69 -44.65
N PRO A 553 -25.44 58.48 -44.83
CA PRO A 553 -26.73 58.22 -44.20
C PRO A 553 -27.67 57.30 -45.01
N PRO A 554 -28.72 56.74 -44.38
CA PRO A 554 -29.74 55.92 -45.03
C PRO A 554 -30.95 56.75 -45.51
N GLU A 555 -31.56 56.35 -46.64
CA GLU A 555 -32.91 56.78 -47.05
C GLU A 555 -33.53 55.73 -48.02
N PRO A 556 -34.85 55.72 -48.31
CA PRO A 556 -35.74 54.73 -47.70
C PRO A 556 -36.66 53.94 -48.67
N GLY A 557 -37.37 52.92 -48.15
CA GLY A 557 -38.64 52.48 -48.74
C GLY A 557 -39.02 51.00 -48.64
N THR A 558 -40.09 50.70 -47.85
CA THR A 558 -41.20 49.73 -48.12
C THR A 558 -40.88 48.23 -48.35
N THR A 559 -41.63 47.24 -47.84
CA THR A 559 -42.97 47.19 -47.20
C THR A 559 -43.11 45.96 -46.28
N ALA A 560 -44.27 45.81 -45.62
CA ALA A 560 -44.70 44.68 -44.76
C ALA A 560 -44.62 43.28 -45.44
N VAL A 561 -44.84 42.13 -44.75
CA VAL A 561 -46.17 41.64 -44.34
C VAL A 561 -46.09 40.56 -43.22
N ASP A 562 -47.01 40.70 -42.25
CA ASP A 562 -47.68 39.77 -41.32
C ASP A 562 -47.00 38.72 -40.41
N ALA A 563 -47.57 38.66 -39.20
CA ALA A 563 -47.57 37.53 -38.27
C ALA A 563 -49.03 37.16 -37.94
N HIS A 564 -49.39 35.86 -37.87
CA HIS A 564 -50.57 35.39 -37.11
C HIS A 564 -50.65 33.87 -36.90
N CYS A 565 -51.42 33.45 -35.87
CA CYS A 565 -51.98 32.10 -35.59
C CYS A 565 -50.99 30.98 -35.17
N LEU A 566 -51.28 30.06 -34.23
CA LEU A 566 -52.28 29.89 -33.14
C LEU A 566 -51.52 29.32 -31.90
N ALA A 567 -51.85 29.48 -30.61
CA ALA A 567 -53.05 29.86 -29.85
C ALA A 567 -53.95 28.69 -29.35
N GLU A 568 -54.34 28.79 -28.06
CA GLU A 568 -55.23 27.88 -27.29
C GLU A 568 -54.67 26.45 -26.99
N LYS A 569 -55.10 25.71 -25.95
CA LYS A 569 -56.03 25.97 -24.81
C LYS A 569 -55.58 25.23 -23.51
N LYS A 570 -56.23 25.55 -22.37
CA LYS A 570 -56.18 24.78 -21.10
C LYS A 570 -57.50 24.01 -20.89
N VAL A 571 -57.50 22.97 -20.04
CA VAL A 571 -58.34 22.84 -18.81
C VAL A 571 -58.16 21.43 -18.20
N ALA A 572 -58.17 21.36 -16.87
CA ALA A 572 -58.07 20.12 -16.09
C ALA A 572 -59.45 19.63 -15.59
N LEU A 573 -59.59 18.33 -15.28
CA LEU A 573 -60.20 17.83 -14.02
C LEU A 573 -60.35 16.29 -13.97
N ARG A 574 -60.20 15.77 -12.74
CA ARG A 574 -60.76 14.52 -12.17
C ARG A 574 -60.22 13.13 -12.59
N GLU A 575 -59.50 12.56 -11.62
CA GLU A 575 -59.67 11.22 -11.06
C GLU A 575 -60.99 10.50 -11.44
N ASN A 576 -60.90 9.24 -11.90
CA ASN A 576 -61.16 8.10 -11.00
C ASN A 576 -60.92 6.71 -11.64
N LEU A 577 -60.36 5.82 -10.80
CA LEU A 577 -60.65 4.39 -10.64
C LEU A 577 -60.35 3.34 -11.76
N VAL A 578 -59.45 2.44 -11.34
CA VAL A 578 -59.48 0.96 -11.51
C VAL A 578 -59.01 0.36 -12.84
N GLY A 579 -58.04 -0.55 -12.69
CA GLY A 579 -57.39 -1.38 -13.71
C GLY A 579 -56.21 -2.11 -13.06
#